data_AF-X0WXR6-F1
#
_entry.id   AF-X0WXR6-F1
#
_cell.length_a   1.000
_cell.length_b   1.000
_cell.length_c   1.000
_cell.angle_alpha   90.00
_cell.angle_beta   90.00
_cell.angle_gamma   90.00
#
_symmetry.space_group_name_H-M   'P 1'
#
loop_
_entity.id
_entity.type
_entity.pdbx_description
1 polymer ?
#
loop_
_entity_poly.entity_id
_entity_poly.type
_entity_poly.pdbx_seq_one_letter_code
_entity_poly.pdbx_strand_id
1 'polypeptide(L)'
;CLRLRRRGYRVIVSTRADMSHVLGGQRSVYRRHSVRISASDYGPRRRYYMTRNRLAVAAQYFDAEPGWVVRELTRALLEIPAMLLLERRRVSKLAATVLGAWHAAIGRTGKTDSRLWRPQS
;
A
#
# COMPACT_ATOMS: atom_id res chain seq x y z
N CYS A 1 -10.89 1.95 9.41
CA CYS A 1 -11.88 1.38 10.36
C CYS A 1 -11.31 1.01 11.75
N LEU A 2 -9.99 0.84 11.90
CA LEU A 2 -9.36 0.45 13.18
C LEU A 2 -9.69 1.39 14.34
N ARG A 3 -9.74 2.71 14.10
CA ARG A 3 -10.17 3.70 15.10
C ARG A 3 -11.55 3.41 15.71
N LEU A 4 -12.51 2.98 14.89
CA LEU A 4 -13.88 2.67 15.34
C LEU A 4 -13.89 1.35 16.12
N ARG A 5 -13.19 0.34 15.62
CA ARG A 5 -13.06 -0.97 16.29
C ARG A 5 -12.38 -0.86 17.65
N ARG A 6 -11.32 -0.05 17.76
CA ARG A 6 -10.65 0.26 19.05
C ARG A 6 -11.59 0.90 20.07
N ARG A 7 -12.68 1.54 19.64
CA ARG A 7 -13.72 2.14 20.50
C ARG A 7 -14.93 1.21 20.70
N GLY A 8 -14.85 -0.05 20.29
CA GLY A 8 -15.93 -1.04 20.46
C GLY A 8 -17.02 -1.02 19.38
N TYR A 9 -16.91 -0.17 18.36
CA TYR A 9 -17.92 -0.11 17.29
C TYR A 9 -17.74 -1.24 16.27
N ARG A 10 -18.88 -1.79 15.81
CA ARG A 10 -18.92 -2.68 14.64
C ARG A 10 -18.88 -1.89 13.34
N VAL A 11 -18.19 -2.45 12.36
CA VAL A 11 -18.05 -1.89 11.00
C VAL A 11 -18.78 -2.84 10.06
N ILE A 12 -19.84 -2.35 9.42
CA ILE A 12 -20.73 -3.13 8.55
C ILE A 12 -20.71 -2.47 7.16
N VAL A 13 -20.70 -3.27 6.10
CA VAL A 13 -20.82 -2.79 4.72
C VAL A 13 -22.20 -3.18 4.21
N SER A 14 -22.97 -2.20 3.72
CA SER A 14 -24.24 -2.45 3.03
C SER A 14 -23.98 -2.70 1.56
N THR A 15 -24.47 -3.82 1.03
CA THR A 15 -24.40 -4.16 -0.40
C THR A 15 -25.65 -3.71 -1.17
N ARG A 16 -26.63 -3.08 -0.49
CA ARG A 16 -27.89 -2.63 -1.11
C ARG A 16 -27.79 -1.30 -1.83
N ALA A 17 -26.83 -0.45 -1.44
CA ALA A 17 -26.57 0.82 -2.11
C ALA A 17 -25.41 0.62 -3.09
N ASP A 18 -25.63 0.91 -4.38
CA ASP A 18 -24.58 0.90 -5.39
C ASP A 18 -23.89 2.27 -5.44
N MET A 19 -22.56 2.25 -5.53
CA MET A 19 -21.74 3.43 -5.78
C MET A 19 -20.79 3.10 -6.94
N SER A 20 -21.21 3.47 -8.14
CA SER A 20 -20.37 3.39 -9.33
C SER A 20 -19.21 4.38 -9.18
N HIS A 21 -18.00 3.85 -9.03
CA HIS A 21 -16.77 4.64 -8.99
C HIS A 21 -15.69 3.98 -9.84
N VAL A 22 -14.90 4.79 -10.53
CA VAL A 22 -13.76 4.28 -11.30
C VAL A 22 -12.69 3.82 -10.32
N LEU A 23 -12.29 2.55 -10.41
CA LEU A 23 -11.14 2.04 -9.65
C LEU A 23 -9.88 2.78 -10.12
N GLY A 24 -9.27 3.56 -9.21
CA GLY A 24 -8.09 4.36 -9.55
C GLY A 24 -6.85 3.50 -9.83
N GLY A 25 -6.40 3.50 -11.08
CA GLY A 25 -5.10 3.00 -11.55
C GLY A 25 -5.17 1.77 -12.47
N GLN A 26 -4.18 1.62 -13.35
CA GLN A 26 -4.10 0.48 -14.27
C GLN A 26 -3.80 -0.81 -13.51
N ARG A 27 -4.72 -1.78 -13.57
CA ARG A 27 -4.44 -3.17 -13.21
C ARG A 27 -3.68 -3.80 -14.36
N SER A 28 -2.37 -3.96 -14.19
CA SER A 28 -1.58 -4.76 -15.11
C SER A 28 -1.76 -6.22 -14.72
N VAL A 29 -2.57 -6.92 -15.51
CA VAL A 29 -2.75 -8.36 -15.37
C VAL A 29 -1.58 -9.03 -16.08
N TYR A 30 -0.60 -9.49 -15.31
CA TYR A 30 0.48 -10.31 -15.82
C TYR A 30 -0.04 -11.75 -15.90
N ARG A 31 -0.14 -12.29 -17.12
CA ARG A 31 -0.35 -13.73 -17.35
C ARG A 31 1.01 -14.37 -17.63
N ARG A 32 1.44 -15.27 -16.75
CA ARG A 32 2.52 -16.22 -17.04
C ARG A 32 1.97 -17.60 -16.69
N HIS A 33 1.72 -18.45 -17.71
CA HIS A 33 1.00 -19.72 -17.58
C HIS A 33 -0.39 -19.56 -16.92
N SER A 34 -0.89 -20.58 -16.21
CA SER A 34 -2.19 -20.65 -15.54
C SER A 34 -2.37 -19.66 -14.39
N VAL A 35 -1.33 -18.88 -14.05
CA VAL A 35 -1.35 -17.92 -12.93
C VAL A 35 -1.68 -16.53 -13.46
N ARG A 36 -2.79 -15.98 -12.98
CA ARG A 36 -3.19 -14.59 -13.22
C ARG A 36 -2.72 -13.72 -12.06
N ILE A 37 -1.67 -12.93 -12.26
CA ILE A 37 -1.18 -12.01 -11.24
C ILE A 37 -1.64 -10.61 -11.62
N SER A 38 -2.64 -10.10 -10.88
CA SER A 38 -3.06 -8.72 -10.99
C SER A 38 -2.13 -7.86 -10.15
N ALA A 39 -1.11 -7.27 -10.76
CA ALA A 39 -0.31 -6.24 -10.12
C ALA A 39 -0.87 -4.88 -10.52
N SER A 40 -1.18 -4.07 -9.52
CA SER A 40 -1.62 -2.71 -9.78
C SER A 40 -0.37 -1.91 -10.15
N ASP A 41 -0.24 -1.48 -11.40
CA ASP A 41 0.95 -0.75 -11.87
C ASP A 41 0.90 0.70 -11.39
N TYR A 42 0.92 0.84 -10.08
CA TYR A 42 0.96 2.10 -9.40
C TYR A 42 2.38 2.67 -9.52
N GLY A 43 2.49 3.92 -9.96
CA GLY A 43 3.77 4.59 -10.04
C GLY A 43 4.50 4.65 -8.68
N PRO A 44 5.84 4.85 -8.67
CA PRO A 44 6.65 4.87 -7.45
C PRO A 44 6.10 5.76 -6.33
N ARG A 45 5.54 6.92 -6.69
CA ARG A 45 4.88 7.85 -5.75
C ARG A 45 3.77 7.20 -4.92
N ARG A 46 2.90 6.41 -5.55
CA ARG A 46 1.80 5.74 -4.84
C ARG A 46 2.32 4.59 -3.98
N ARG A 47 3.33 3.86 -4.45
CA ARG A 47 4.01 2.82 -3.65
C ARG A 47 4.62 3.41 -2.37
N TYR A 48 5.28 4.55 -2.48
CA TYR A 48 5.81 5.30 -1.33
C TYR A 48 4.72 5.62 -0.29
N TYR A 49 3.60 6.22 -0.71
CA TYR A 49 2.52 6.56 0.22
C TYR A 49 1.86 5.31 0.81
N MET A 50 1.67 4.24 0.03
CA MET A 50 1.14 2.98 0.54
C MET A 50 2.04 2.42 1.65
N THR A 51 3.35 2.29 1.41
CA THR A 51 4.30 1.76 2.40
C THR A 51 4.34 2.64 3.64
N ARG A 52 4.53 3.96 3.48
CA ARG A 52 4.62 4.89 4.60
C ARG A 52 3.35 4.87 5.46
N ASN A 53 2.18 4.98 4.83
CA ASN A 53 0.91 5.05 5.55
C ASN A 53 0.56 3.71 6.20
N ARG A 54 0.85 2.57 5.55
CA ARG A 54 0.68 1.23 6.15
C ARG A 54 1.48 1.10 7.44
N LEU A 55 2.76 1.49 7.42
CA LEU A 55 3.64 1.41 8.59
C LEU A 55 3.20 2.38 9.71
N ALA A 56 2.77 3.59 9.36
CA ALA A 56 2.23 4.53 10.35
C ALA A 56 0.97 3.98 11.03
N VAL A 57 0.06 3.36 10.27
CA VAL A 57 -1.15 2.72 10.82
C VAL A 57 -0.78 1.48 11.63
N ALA A 58 0.18 0.68 11.18
CA ALA A 58 0.67 -0.49 11.91
C ALA A 58 1.22 -0.07 13.29
N ALA A 59 2.07 0.94 13.34
CA ALA A 59 2.62 1.47 14.59
C ALA A 59 1.50 2.02 15.50
N GLN A 60 0.53 2.76 14.94
CA GLN A 60 -0.56 3.36 15.72
C GLN A 60 -1.52 2.34 16.35
N TYR A 61 -1.67 1.16 15.73
CA TYR A 61 -2.69 0.18 16.10
C TYR A 61 -2.13 -1.19 16.52
N PHE A 62 -0.81 -1.32 16.70
CA PHE A 62 -0.19 -2.58 17.13
C PHE A 62 -0.79 -3.08 18.44
N ASP A 63 -0.94 -2.20 19.43
CA ASP A 63 -1.45 -2.57 20.75
C ASP A 63 -2.94 -2.94 20.75
N ALA A 64 -3.71 -2.39 19.81
CA ALA A 64 -5.16 -2.59 19.75
C ALA A 64 -5.57 -3.75 18.84
N GLU A 65 -4.82 -3.98 17.75
CA GLU A 65 -5.20 -4.90 16.67
C GLU A 65 -3.95 -5.66 16.13
N PRO A 66 -3.17 -6.35 16.99
CA PRO A 66 -1.88 -6.93 16.60
C PRO A 66 -2.01 -7.96 15.49
N GLY A 67 -3.06 -8.80 15.51
CA GLY A 67 -3.32 -9.78 14.45
C GLY A 67 -3.62 -9.14 13.09
N TRP A 68 -4.30 -7.99 13.07
CA TRP A 68 -4.48 -7.23 11.83
C TRP A 68 -3.16 -6.65 11.34
N VAL A 69 -2.35 -6.09 12.24
CA VAL A 69 -1.05 -5.50 11.91
C VAL A 69 -0.10 -6.54 11.33
N VAL A 70 0.09 -7.68 12.01
CA VAL A 70 0.96 -8.76 11.53
C VAL A 70 0.54 -9.19 10.12
N ARG A 71 -0.76 -9.44 9.90
CA ARG A 71 -1.28 -9.82 8.60
C ARG A 71 -1.02 -8.76 7.52
N GLU A 72 -1.17 -7.48 7.83
CA GLU A 72 -0.92 -6.40 6.88
C GLU A 72 0.58 -6.28 6.53
N LEU A 73 1.46 -6.43 7.52
CA LEU A 73 2.92 -6.42 7.30
C LEU A 73 3.37 -7.65 6.51
N THR A 74 2.87 -8.84 6.82
CA THR A 74 3.16 -10.06 6.05
C THR A 74 2.71 -9.91 4.61
N ARG A 75 1.50 -9.37 4.36
CA ARG A 75 1.03 -9.07 3.01
C ARG A 75 1.95 -8.09 2.29
N ALA A 76 2.33 -6.99 2.95
CA ALA A 76 3.24 -6.00 2.37
C ALA A 76 4.61 -6.60 2.01
N LEU A 77 5.14 -7.51 2.84
CA LEU A 77 6.38 -8.24 2.56
C LEU A 77 6.23 -9.18 1.36
N LEU A 78 5.14 -9.95 1.29
CA LEU A 78 4.87 -10.86 0.17
C LEU A 78 4.55 -10.14 -1.15
N GLU A 79 4.13 -8.87 -1.10
CA GLU A 79 3.98 -8.01 -2.30
C GLU A 79 5.32 -7.60 -2.92
N ILE A 80 6.44 -7.63 -2.17
CA ILE A 80 7.76 -7.19 -2.66
C ILE A 80 8.30 -8.13 -3.75
N PRO A 81 8.37 -9.47 -3.55
CA PRO A 81 8.80 -10.40 -4.59
C PRO A 81 7.98 -10.27 -5.88
N ALA A 82 6.66 -10.18 -5.76
CA ALA A 82 5.77 -10.03 -6.91
C ALA A 82 6.07 -8.74 -7.70
N MET A 83 6.31 -7.62 -7.01
CA MET A 83 6.71 -6.35 -7.63
C MET A 83 8.07 -6.47 -8.32
N LEU A 84 9.05 -7.12 -7.69
CA LEU A 84 10.41 -7.24 -8.26
C LEU A 84 10.45 -8.14 -9.51
N LEU A 85 9.62 -9.18 -9.54
CA LEU A 85 9.57 -10.16 -10.63
C LEU A 85 8.69 -9.76 -11.80
N LEU A 86 7.61 -9.00 -11.55
CA LEU A 86 6.56 -8.79 -12.55
C LEU A 86 6.47 -7.35 -13.03
N GLU A 87 6.80 -6.37 -12.17
CA GLU A 87 6.52 -4.98 -12.49
C GLU A 87 7.68 -4.26 -13.19
N ARG A 88 7.32 -3.41 -14.16
CA ARG A 88 8.25 -2.44 -14.74
C ARG A 88 8.68 -1.41 -13.68
N ARG A 89 9.87 -0.82 -13.84
CA ARG A 89 10.48 0.18 -12.93
C ARG A 89 10.68 -0.32 -11.49
N ARG A 90 11.01 -1.61 -11.33
CA ARG A 90 11.25 -2.29 -10.03
C ARG A 90 12.21 -1.53 -9.10
N VAL A 91 13.29 -0.96 -9.65
CA VAL A 91 14.29 -0.21 -8.86
C VAL A 91 13.67 1.05 -8.25
N SER A 92 12.98 1.87 -9.06
CA SER A 92 12.32 3.08 -8.58
C SER A 92 11.21 2.76 -7.56
N LYS A 93 10.49 1.65 -7.74
CA LYS A 93 9.46 1.21 -6.80
C LYS A 93 10.05 0.68 -5.50
N LEU A 94 11.18 -0.02 -5.55
CA LEU A 94 11.90 -0.46 -4.36
C LEU A 94 12.45 0.74 -3.58
N ALA A 95 13.11 1.68 -4.26
CA ALA A 95 13.60 2.92 -3.65
C ALA A 95 12.44 3.71 -2.99
N ALA A 96 11.30 3.83 -3.67
CA ALA A 96 10.11 4.45 -3.11
C ALA A 96 9.56 3.70 -1.89
N THR A 97 9.63 2.37 -1.88
CA THR A 97 9.23 1.52 -0.74
C THR A 97 10.14 1.78 0.46
N VAL A 98 11.46 1.76 0.25
CA VAL A 98 12.46 2.03 1.29
C VAL A 98 12.33 3.46 1.84
N LEU A 99 12.21 4.46 0.96
CA LEU A 99 11.99 5.85 1.38
C LEU A 99 10.69 6.01 2.18
N GLY A 100 9.64 5.29 1.79
CA GLY A 100 8.36 5.26 2.51
C GLY A 100 8.52 4.67 3.91
N ALA A 101 9.27 3.57 4.03
CA ALA A 101 9.57 2.94 5.31
C ALA A 101 10.42 3.84 6.21
N TRP A 102 11.46 4.47 5.68
CA TRP A 102 12.27 5.46 6.39
C TRP A 102 11.43 6.62 6.90
N HIS A 103 10.60 7.24 6.04
CA HIS A 103 9.73 8.34 6.45
C HIS A 103 8.70 7.92 7.50
N ALA A 104 8.22 6.67 7.47
CA ALA A 104 7.36 6.17 8.54
C ALA A 104 8.12 6.00 9.86
N ALA A 105 9.36 5.48 9.82
CA ALA A 105 10.18 5.28 11.01
C ALA A 105 10.52 6.60 11.72
N ILE A 106 10.78 7.68 10.98
CA ILE A 106 11.00 9.03 11.55
C ILE A 106 9.70 9.80 11.85
N GLY A 107 8.53 9.17 11.74
CA GLY A 107 7.23 9.80 12.02
C GLY A 107 6.78 10.86 11.01
N ARG A 108 7.39 10.93 9.82
CA ARG A 108 7.07 11.94 8.81
C ARG A 108 5.77 11.60 8.08
N THR A 109 4.74 12.41 8.29
CA THR A 109 3.42 12.26 7.65
C THR A 109 3.12 13.44 6.71
N GLY A 110 1.91 13.48 6.11
CA GLY A 110 1.50 14.57 5.22
C GLY A 110 1.99 14.46 3.77
N LYS A 111 1.79 15.53 2.98
CA LYS A 111 2.26 15.60 1.59
C LYS A 111 3.79 15.73 1.56
N THR A 112 4.40 15.05 0.61
CA THR A 112 5.86 15.07 0.41
C THR A 112 6.17 15.95 -0.78
N ASP A 113 7.37 16.54 -0.82
CA ASP A 113 7.79 17.42 -1.92
C ASP A 113 7.62 16.72 -3.28
N SER A 114 6.98 17.44 -4.21
CA SER A 114 6.78 17.03 -5.60
C SER A 114 8.09 16.77 -6.34
N ARG A 115 9.20 17.40 -5.93
CA ARG A 115 10.53 17.26 -6.54
C ARG A 115 11.05 15.81 -6.49
N LEU A 116 10.66 15.04 -5.47
CA LEU A 116 11.05 13.64 -5.30
C LEU A 116 10.52 12.69 -6.41
N TRP A 117 9.55 13.15 -7.19
CA TRP A 117 8.87 12.33 -8.21
C TRP A 117 9.17 12.78 -9.65
N ARG A 118 10.06 13.76 -9.85
CA ARG A 118 10.47 14.18 -11.19
C ARG A 118 11.26 13.03 -11.85
N PRO A 119 10.98 12.69 -13.12
CA PRO A 119 11.80 11.74 -13.84
C PRO A 119 13.23 12.27 -13.90
N GLN A 120 14.20 11.44 -13.52
CA GLN A 120 15.61 11.73 -13.79
C GLN A 120 15.78 11.58 -15.31
N SER A 121 16.05 12.70 -15.97
CA SER A 121 16.38 12.81 -17.40
C SER A 121 17.67 12.10 -17.73
#